data_AF-A0A4P9VTX5-F1
#
_entry.id   AF-A0A4P9VTX5-F1
#
_cell.length_a   1.000
_cell.length_b   1.000
_cell.length_c   1.000
_cell.angle_alpha   90.00
_cell.angle_beta   90.00
_cell.angle_gamma   90.00
#
_symmetry.space_group_name_H-M   'P 1'
#
loop_
_entity.id
_entity.type
_entity.pdbx_description
1 polymer ?
#
loop_
_entity_poly.entity_id
_entity_poly.type
_entity_poly.pdbx_seq_one_letter_code
_entity_poly.pdbx_strand_id
1 'polypeptide(L)'
;MALYLPEDYLEEIQLDKHQLWELISPHSKHTKIYDPKNGYLEVNGWNAVMGYIKFVKFNHSKSSPILAIDQQFTMGVNYVMFLTRNNGKWKDISHQIINDFDKNKYFYNLPRHGTTLNVYTYKVNEYDEYDIELDKTKIIKQLYWNKHEFIEKND
;
A
#
# COMPACT_ATOMS: atom_id res chain seq x y z
N MET A 1 -18.38 -6.69 4.51
CA MET A 1 -17.12 -7.45 4.41
C MET A 1 -16.08 -6.70 5.22
N ALA A 2 -15.56 -7.28 6.30
CA ALA A 2 -14.56 -6.62 7.15
C ALA A 2 -13.17 -6.66 6.48
N LEU A 3 -12.43 -5.55 6.54
CA LEU A 3 -11.02 -5.52 6.17
C LEU A 3 -10.25 -6.21 7.30
N TYR A 4 -10.05 -7.51 7.21
CA TYR A 4 -9.16 -8.22 8.14
C TYR A 4 -7.74 -7.87 7.75
N LEU A 5 -7.09 -7.03 8.56
CA LEU A 5 -5.70 -6.72 8.40
C LEU A 5 -4.82 -7.80 9.05
N PRO A 6 -3.59 -7.99 8.56
CA PRO A 6 -2.71 -9.07 9.00
C PRO A 6 -2.18 -8.84 10.43
N GLU A 7 -2.77 -9.41 11.49
CA GLU A 7 -2.21 -9.28 12.85
C GLU A 7 -0.69 -9.58 12.92
N ASP A 8 -0.19 -10.51 12.11
CA ASP A 8 1.23 -10.93 12.07
C ASP A 8 2.16 -9.97 11.30
N TYR A 9 1.67 -9.27 10.25
CA TYR A 9 2.48 -8.23 9.57
C TYR A 9 2.60 -6.98 10.44
N LEU A 10 1.59 -6.76 11.28
CA LEU A 10 1.50 -5.60 12.13
C LEU A 10 2.50 -5.67 13.31
N GLU A 11 3.04 -6.85 13.64
CA GLU A 11 4.16 -7.01 14.57
C GLU A 11 5.50 -6.52 13.97
N GLU A 12 5.67 -6.52 12.64
CA GLU A 12 6.90 -6.05 11.96
C GLU A 12 7.04 -4.51 11.97
N ILE A 13 5.93 -3.78 12.04
CA ILE A 13 5.92 -2.30 12.14
C ILE A 13 6.09 -1.78 13.58
N GLN A 14 6.48 -2.65 14.53
CA GLN A 14 6.78 -2.32 15.94
C GLN A 14 5.67 -1.58 16.69
N LEU A 15 4.43 -1.65 16.23
CA LEU A 15 3.27 -1.17 16.98
C LEU A 15 2.76 -2.31 17.86
N ASP A 16 2.38 -2.01 19.10
CA ASP A 16 1.74 -3.03 19.93
C ASP A 16 0.31 -3.34 19.43
N LYS A 17 -0.21 -4.53 19.74
CA LYS A 17 -1.53 -4.99 19.27
C LYS A 17 -2.66 -4.01 19.60
N HIS A 18 -2.58 -3.31 20.73
CA HIS A 18 -3.60 -2.34 21.13
C HIS A 18 -3.57 -1.09 20.25
N GLN A 19 -2.39 -0.49 20.06
CA GLN A 19 -2.18 0.65 19.16
C GLN A 19 -2.62 0.32 17.74
N LEU A 20 -2.37 -0.91 17.30
CA LEU A 20 -2.80 -1.41 16.00
C LEU A 20 -4.30 -1.51 15.86
N TRP A 21 -4.98 -2.15 16.83
CA TRP A 21 -6.44 -2.24 16.87
C TRP A 21 -7.08 -0.86 16.88
N GLU A 22 -6.51 0.07 17.66
CA GLU A 22 -6.95 1.45 17.67
C GLU A 22 -6.71 2.13 16.34
N LEU A 23 -5.61 1.88 15.63
CA LEU A 23 -5.32 2.52 14.35
C LEU A 23 -6.28 2.06 13.24
N ILE A 24 -6.54 0.76 13.17
CA ILE A 24 -7.27 0.14 12.05
C ILE A 24 -8.77 0.00 12.29
N SER A 25 -9.24 0.34 13.49
CA SER A 25 -10.65 0.34 13.81
C SER A 25 -11.41 1.32 12.91
N PRO A 26 -12.56 0.93 12.34
CA PRO A 26 -13.42 1.84 11.59
C PRO A 26 -13.83 3.09 12.38
N HIS A 27 -13.78 3.02 13.71
CA HIS A 27 -14.14 4.10 14.63
C HIS A 27 -12.93 4.79 15.28
N SER A 28 -11.73 4.49 14.79
CA SER A 28 -10.52 5.17 15.24
C SER A 28 -10.58 6.66 14.95
N LYS A 29 -10.06 7.47 15.87
CA LYS A 29 -9.74 8.89 15.59
C LYS A 29 -8.68 9.07 14.50
N HIS A 30 -7.91 8.01 14.20
CA HIS A 30 -6.88 8.01 13.16
C HIS A 30 -7.44 7.60 11.79
N THR A 31 -8.63 7.01 11.74
CA THR A 31 -9.26 6.62 10.47
C THR A 31 -9.64 7.86 9.69
N LYS A 32 -9.01 8.02 8.52
CA LYS A 32 -9.28 9.12 7.59
C LYS A 32 -10.31 8.70 6.55
N ILE A 33 -10.21 7.48 6.03
CA ILE A 33 -11.14 6.91 5.05
C ILE A 33 -11.38 5.45 5.38
N TYR A 34 -12.64 5.04 5.55
CA TYR A 34 -13.03 3.64 5.63
C TYR A 34 -14.05 3.34 4.53
N ASP A 35 -13.64 2.54 3.54
CA ASP A 35 -14.46 2.18 2.38
C ASP A 35 -14.46 0.65 2.19
N PRO A 36 -15.20 -0.08 3.03
CA PRO A 36 -15.21 -1.55 3.01
C PRO A 36 -15.85 -2.13 1.74
N LYS A 37 -16.65 -1.34 1.00
CA LYS A 37 -17.22 -1.76 -0.28
C LYS A 37 -16.13 -1.92 -1.33
N ASN A 38 -15.15 -1.02 -1.35
CA ASN A 38 -14.00 -1.06 -2.25
C ASN A 38 -12.78 -1.75 -1.62
N GLY A 39 -12.89 -2.24 -0.38
CA GLY A 39 -11.78 -2.86 0.31
C GLY A 39 -10.63 -1.90 0.58
N TYR A 40 -10.94 -0.63 0.87
CA TYR A 40 -9.97 0.44 1.10
C TYR A 40 -10.06 0.97 2.52
N LEU A 41 -8.90 1.21 3.14
CA LEU A 41 -8.76 1.91 4.42
C LEU A 41 -7.55 2.85 4.33
N GLU A 42 -7.70 4.07 4.80
CA GLU A 42 -6.60 5.03 5.00
C GLU A 42 -6.66 5.56 6.42
N VAL A 43 -5.53 5.49 7.11
CA VAL A 43 -5.34 5.93 8.48
C VAL A 43 -4.20 6.93 8.53
N ASN A 44 -4.33 7.98 9.31
CA ASN A 44 -3.21 8.86 9.64
C ASN A 44 -2.26 8.10 10.56
N GLY A 45 -0.98 8.47 10.55
CA GLY A 45 -0.01 7.90 11.47
C GLY A 45 -0.39 8.11 12.93
N TRP A 46 0.13 7.21 13.77
CA TRP A 46 -0.10 7.22 15.21
C TRP A 46 0.74 8.28 15.93
N ASN A 47 1.93 8.56 15.40
CA ASN A 47 2.93 9.45 15.98
C ASN A 47 3.47 10.41 14.91
N ALA A 48 4.33 11.35 15.31
CA ALA A 48 4.94 12.32 14.41
C ALA A 48 5.86 11.70 13.33
N VAL A 49 6.19 10.40 13.44
CA VAL A 49 7.09 9.67 12.53
C VAL A 49 6.30 8.97 11.41
N MET A 50 5.06 8.60 11.67
CA MET A 50 4.18 7.98 10.69
C MET A 50 3.32 9.07 10.02
N GLY A 51 3.37 9.17 8.70
CA GLY A 51 2.50 10.06 7.93
C GLY A 51 1.12 9.45 7.77
N TYR A 52 1.05 8.34 7.03
CA TYR A 52 -0.19 7.59 6.82
C TYR A 52 0.08 6.10 6.55
N ILE A 53 -0.96 5.27 6.68
CA ILE A 53 -1.00 3.93 6.08
C ILE A 53 -2.28 3.78 5.27
N LYS A 54 -2.17 3.21 4.07
CA LYS A 54 -3.29 2.77 3.23
C LYS A 54 -3.28 1.27 3.07
N PHE A 55 -4.46 0.69 3.03
CA PHE A 55 -4.70 -0.71 2.78
C PHE A 55 -5.71 -0.85 1.63
N VAL A 56 -5.37 -1.65 0.63
CA VAL A 56 -6.26 -1.93 -0.51
C VAL A 56 -6.32 -3.43 -0.75
N LYS A 57 -7.53 -3.98 -0.76
CA LYS A 57 -7.76 -5.40 -1.03
C LYS A 57 -8.06 -5.62 -2.52
N PHE A 58 -7.22 -6.41 -3.17
CA PHE A 58 -7.45 -6.92 -4.51
C PHE A 58 -7.97 -8.36 -4.44
N ASN A 59 -9.15 -8.61 -5.00
CA ASN A 59 -9.69 -9.96 -5.05
C ASN A 59 -8.96 -10.78 -6.12
N HIS A 60 -8.55 -11.98 -5.74
CA HIS A 60 -7.97 -12.96 -6.65
C HIS A 60 -8.99 -14.08 -6.87
N SER A 61 -9.35 -14.37 -8.13
CA SER A 61 -10.46 -15.28 -8.43
C SER A 61 -10.14 -16.76 -8.19
N LYS A 62 -8.87 -17.12 -7.95
CA LYS A 62 -8.39 -18.50 -7.81
C LYS A 62 -7.63 -18.78 -6.52
N SER A 63 -7.43 -17.77 -5.65
CA SER A 63 -6.60 -17.92 -4.44
C SER A 63 -6.97 -16.88 -3.38
N SER A 64 -6.23 -16.87 -2.28
CA SER A 64 -6.35 -15.88 -1.22
C SER A 64 -6.31 -14.45 -1.78
N PRO A 65 -7.14 -13.53 -1.25
CA PRO A 65 -7.09 -12.13 -1.65
C PRO A 65 -5.71 -11.52 -1.38
N ILE A 66 -5.38 -10.53 -2.19
CA ILE A 66 -4.13 -9.79 -2.08
C ILE A 66 -4.41 -8.52 -1.31
N LEU A 67 -3.53 -8.21 -0.35
CA LEU A 67 -3.54 -6.97 0.39
C LEU A 67 -2.36 -6.13 -0.07
N ALA A 68 -2.66 -4.96 -0.64
CA ALA A 68 -1.66 -3.93 -0.88
C ALA A 68 -1.61 -3.01 0.34
N ILE A 69 -0.40 -2.64 0.73
CA ILE A 69 -0.12 -1.73 1.85
C ILE A 69 0.75 -0.61 1.30
N ASP A 70 0.39 0.64 1.54
CA ASP A 70 1.19 1.84 1.24
C ASP A 70 1.39 2.61 2.55
N GLN A 71 2.61 2.63 3.04
CA GLN A 71 2.98 3.30 4.28
C GLN A 71 3.92 4.46 3.97
N GLN A 72 3.54 5.65 4.42
CA GLN A 72 4.38 6.84 4.36
C GLN A 72 4.89 7.18 5.76
N PHE A 73 6.20 7.36 5.89
CA PHE A 73 6.83 7.98 7.06
C PHE A 73 7.05 9.47 6.80
N THR A 74 7.03 10.30 7.84
CA THR A 74 7.32 11.75 7.73
C THR A 74 8.73 12.05 7.26
N MET A 75 9.66 11.09 7.37
CA MET A 75 11.02 11.18 6.81
C MET A 75 11.11 10.73 5.34
N GLY A 76 10.01 10.81 4.58
CA GLY A 76 10.01 10.66 3.12
C GLY A 76 10.03 9.24 2.58
N VAL A 77 10.23 8.21 3.42
CA VAL A 77 10.23 6.83 2.92
C VAL A 77 8.80 6.31 2.74
N ASN A 78 8.46 5.97 1.51
CA ASN A 78 7.23 5.27 1.18
C ASN A 78 7.53 3.78 0.99
N TYR A 79 6.76 2.94 1.65
CA TYR A 79 6.83 1.49 1.48
C TYR A 79 5.50 1.00 0.93
N VAL A 80 5.54 0.54 -0.32
CA VAL A 80 4.43 -0.23 -0.89
C VAL A 80 4.80 -1.70 -0.96
N MET A 81 3.87 -2.58 -0.61
CA MET A 81 4.02 -4.03 -0.76
C MET A 81 2.67 -4.70 -1.06
N PHE A 82 2.74 -5.85 -1.70
CA PHE A 82 1.59 -6.69 -2.02
C PHE A 82 1.75 -8.06 -1.37
N LEU A 83 0.80 -8.39 -0.51
CA LEU A 83 0.85 -9.58 0.34
C LEU A 83 -0.28 -10.53 -0.01
N THR A 84 -0.02 -11.83 0.05
CA THR A 84 -1.06 -12.86 0.03
C THR A 84 -0.89 -13.82 1.22
N ARG A 85 -1.96 -14.52 1.57
CA ARG A 85 -1.95 -15.50 2.65
C ARG A 85 -1.75 -16.90 2.09
N ASN A 86 -0.66 -17.56 2.48
CA ASN A 86 -0.33 -18.93 2.11
C ASN A 86 -0.04 -19.74 3.38
N ASN A 87 -0.78 -20.84 3.60
CA ASN A 87 -0.67 -21.68 4.79
C ASN A 87 -0.70 -20.90 6.11
N GLY A 88 -1.63 -19.95 6.22
CA GLY A 88 -1.81 -19.10 7.40
C GLY A 88 -0.83 -17.94 7.52
N LYS A 89 0.29 -17.96 6.79
CA LYS A 89 1.35 -16.92 6.83
C LYS A 89 1.20 -15.91 5.70
N TRP A 90 1.63 -14.69 5.95
CA TRP A 90 1.74 -13.65 4.92
C TRP A 90 3.00 -13.84 4.10
N LYS A 91 2.88 -13.63 2.80
CA LYS A 91 3.99 -13.71 1.85
C LYS A 91 3.97 -12.48 0.96
N ASP A 92 5.10 -11.80 0.87
CA ASP A 92 5.32 -10.77 -0.14
C ASP A 92 5.37 -11.39 -1.53
N ILE A 93 4.50 -10.89 -2.40
CA ILE A 93 4.36 -11.31 -3.79
C ILE A 93 4.51 -10.13 -4.75
N SER A 94 5.02 -8.98 -4.30
CA SER A 94 5.13 -7.75 -5.09
C SER A 94 5.84 -7.98 -6.44
N HIS A 95 6.99 -8.66 -6.41
CA HIS A 95 7.74 -9.04 -7.61
C HIS A 95 7.07 -10.14 -8.47
N GLN A 96 6.09 -10.86 -7.93
CA GLN A 96 5.34 -11.89 -8.69
C GLN A 96 4.17 -11.27 -9.46
N ILE A 97 3.60 -10.18 -8.95
CA ILE A 97 2.39 -9.58 -9.54
C ILE A 97 2.63 -8.28 -10.29
N ILE A 98 3.79 -7.63 -10.09
CA ILE A 98 4.21 -6.47 -10.86
C ILE A 98 5.59 -6.80 -11.45
N ASN A 99 5.66 -6.87 -12.78
CA ASN A 99 6.94 -6.99 -13.45
C ASN A 99 7.77 -5.71 -13.23
N ASP A 100 9.06 -5.89 -12.97
CA ASP A 100 9.99 -4.80 -12.59
C ASP A 100 9.52 -4.00 -11.37
N PHE A 101 8.93 -4.68 -10.39
CA PHE A 101 8.61 -4.07 -9.11
C PHE A 101 9.88 -3.52 -8.44
N ASP A 102 9.88 -2.24 -8.10
CA ASP A 102 10.98 -1.59 -7.38
C ASP A 102 10.43 -0.44 -6.52
N LYS A 103 10.28 -0.72 -5.23
CA LYS A 103 9.77 0.23 -4.24
C LYS A 103 10.73 1.40 -3.95
N ASN A 104 12.02 1.26 -4.26
CA ASN A 104 13.01 2.31 -4.05
C ASN A 104 13.01 3.30 -5.22
N LYS A 105 12.66 2.83 -6.42
CA LYS A 105 12.64 3.65 -7.63
C LYS A 105 11.27 4.26 -7.94
N TYR A 106 10.21 3.55 -7.60
CA TYR A 106 8.85 3.90 -8.02
C TYR A 106 7.89 4.04 -6.85
N PHE A 107 6.96 4.98 -7.00
CA PHE A 107 5.79 5.11 -6.14
C PHE A 107 4.57 4.53 -6.84
N TYR A 108 3.90 3.60 -6.18
CA TYR A 108 2.72 2.92 -6.70
C TYR A 108 1.48 3.45 -5.97
N ASN A 109 0.74 4.35 -6.62
CA ASN A 109 -0.42 4.97 -6.00
C ASN A 109 -1.60 3.99 -5.94
N LEU A 110 -1.91 3.50 -4.74
CA LEU A 110 -3.00 2.54 -4.54
C LEU A 110 -4.37 3.19 -4.80
N PRO A 111 -5.24 2.62 -5.66
CA PRO A 111 -6.55 3.19 -5.95
C PRO A 111 -7.51 2.97 -4.78
N ARG A 112 -8.29 4.01 -4.46
CA ARG A 112 -9.52 3.84 -3.68
C ARG A 112 -10.64 3.22 -4.51
N HIS A 113 -10.73 3.60 -5.78
CA HIS A 113 -11.78 3.15 -6.69
C HIS A 113 -11.17 2.56 -7.95
N GLY A 114 -11.76 1.46 -8.42
CA GLY A 114 -11.23 0.71 -9.55
C GLY A 114 -10.01 -0.13 -9.17
N THR A 115 -9.28 -0.58 -10.18
CA THR A 115 -8.16 -1.51 -10.01
C THR A 115 -6.89 -1.07 -10.72
N THR A 116 -6.82 0.21 -11.11
CA THR A 116 -5.68 0.80 -11.79
C THR A 116 -4.77 1.52 -10.80
N LEU A 117 -3.49 1.17 -10.81
CA LEU A 117 -2.40 1.85 -10.13
C LEU A 117 -1.76 2.84 -11.11
N ASN A 118 -1.55 4.07 -10.66
CA ASN A 118 -0.63 4.97 -11.34
C ASN A 118 0.75 4.82 -10.71
N VAL A 119 1.77 4.62 -11.54
CA VAL A 119 3.16 4.51 -11.10
C VAL A 119 3.89 5.79 -11.45
N TYR A 120 4.64 6.31 -10.49
CA TYR A 120 5.39 7.54 -10.56
C TYR A 120 6.86 7.28 -10.20
N THR A 121 7.74 8.18 -10.58
CA THR A 121 9.13 8.19 -10.10
C THR A 121 9.28 9.15 -8.94
N TYR A 122 10.23 8.85 -8.07
CA TYR A 122 10.73 9.85 -7.14
C TYR A 122 11.66 10.83 -7.88
N LYS A 123 11.61 12.09 -7.45
CA LYS A 123 12.59 13.12 -7.76
C LYS A 123 13.48 13.29 -6.54
N VAL A 124 14.76 13.02 -6.72
CA VAL A 124 15.76 13.33 -5.70
C VAL A 124 16.13 14.80 -5.86
N ASN A 125 16.15 15.55 -4.76
CA ASN A 125 16.64 16.93 -4.78
C ASN A 125 18.14 16.91 -5.10
N GLU A 126 18.57 17.75 -6.06
CA GLU A 126 19.99 17.81 -6.48
C GLU A 126 20.91 18.33 -5.37
N TYR A 127 20.36 18.98 -4.33
CA TYR A 127 21.09 19.56 -3.21
C TYR A 127 21.02 18.74 -1.92
N ASP A 128 20.11 17.77 -1.83
CA ASP A 128 19.94 16.90 -0.66
C ASP A 128 19.41 15.53 -1.10
N GLU A 129 20.28 14.52 -1.11
CA GLU A 129 19.93 13.15 -1.51
C GLU A 129 18.89 12.49 -0.58
N TYR A 130 18.67 13.06 0.61
CA TYR A 130 17.65 12.61 1.56
C TYR A 130 16.30 13.31 1.35
N ASP A 131 16.25 14.36 0.54
CA ASP A 131 15.02 15.04 0.14
C ASP A 131 14.45 14.40 -1.14
N ILE A 132 13.66 13.35 -0.92
CA ILE A 132 13.02 12.56 -1.97
C ILE A 132 11.57 13.00 -2.09
N GLU A 133 11.25 13.73 -3.17
CA GLU A 133 9.89 14.15 -3.46
C GLU A 133 9.23 13.23 -4.50
N LEU A 134 7.93 13.01 -4.35
CA LEU A 134 7.16 12.31 -5.36
C LEU A 134 6.88 13.23 -6.55
N ASP A 135 7.40 12.91 -7.74
CA ASP A 135 7.04 13.62 -8.97
C ASP A 135 5.65 13.18 -9.45
N LYS A 136 4.61 13.86 -8.95
CA LYS A 136 3.22 13.61 -9.35
C LYS A 136 2.89 14.15 -10.74
N THR A 137 3.79 14.90 -11.39
CA THR A 137 3.52 15.54 -12.68
C THR A 137 3.62 14.56 -13.84
N LYS A 138 4.32 13.43 -13.64
CA LYS A 138 4.56 12.44 -14.69
C LYS A 138 4.23 11.03 -14.21
N ILE A 139 3.09 10.51 -14.68
CA ILE A 139 2.80 9.07 -14.61
C ILE A 139 3.74 8.38 -15.60
N ILE A 140 4.54 7.44 -15.11
CA ILE A 140 5.47 6.68 -15.97
C ILE A 140 4.83 5.43 -16.54
N LYS A 141 3.84 4.86 -15.86
CA LYS A 141 3.00 3.75 -16.35
C LYS A 141 1.71 3.64 -15.54
N GLN A 142 0.68 3.09 -16.17
CA GLN A 142 -0.55 2.69 -15.51
C GLN A 142 -0.63 1.17 -15.48
N LEU A 143 -0.88 0.59 -14.32
CA LEU A 143 -1.02 -0.85 -14.16
C LEU A 143 -2.45 -1.19 -13.77
N TYR A 144 -3.13 -2.10 -14.46
CA TYR A 144 -4.46 -2.54 -14.06
C TYR A 144 -4.44 -3.98 -13.55
N TRP A 145 -5.21 -4.24 -12.49
CA TRP A 145 -5.36 -5.59 -11.96
C TRP A 145 -6.12 -6.47 -12.95
N ASN A 146 -5.46 -7.52 -13.45
CA ASN A 146 -6.08 -8.53 -14.30
C ASN A 146 -6.09 -9.90 -13.60
N LYS A 147 -7.00 -10.07 -12.62
CA LYS A 147 -7.29 -11.29 -11.84
C LYS A 147 -6.15 -11.84 -10.99
N HIS A 148 -4.92 -11.86 -11.51
CA HIS A 148 -3.75 -12.57 -11.00
C HIS A 148 -2.51 -11.68 -10.92
N GLU A 149 -2.41 -10.69 -11.79
CA GLU A 149 -1.27 -9.78 -11.85
C GLU A 149 -1.68 -8.38 -12.30
N PHE A 150 -0.77 -7.44 -12.14
CA PHE A 150 -0.87 -6.10 -12.68
C PHE A 150 -0.24 -6.05 -14.06
N ILE A 151 -1.04 -5.65 -15.05
CA ILE A 151 -0.60 -5.54 -16.44
C ILE A 151 -0.51 -4.07 -16.81
N GLU A 152 0.53 -3.71 -17.56
CA GLU A 152 0.66 -2.36 -18.10
C GLU A 152 -0.48 -2.06 -19.07
N LYS A 153 -1.14 -0.92 -18.85
CA LYS A 153 -2.17 -0.41 -19.74
C LYS A 153 -1.46 0.24 -20.93
N ASN A 154 -1.44 -0.48 -22.05
CA ASN A 154 -1.06 0.09 -23.34
C ASN A 154 -2.28 0.88 -23.85
N ASP A 155 -2.14 2.18 -23.98
CA ASP A 155 -3.13 3.04 -24.65
C ASP A 155 -3.03 2.93 -26.19
#